data_AF-D4S2R0-F1
#
_entry.id   AF-D4S2R0-F1
#
_cell.length_a   1.000
_cell.length_b   1.000
_cell.length_c   1.000
_cell.angle_alpha   90.00
_cell.angle_beta   90.00
_cell.angle_gamma   90.00
#
_symmetry.space_group_name_H-M   'P 1'
#
loop_
_entity.id
_entity.type
_entity.pdbx_description
1 polymer ?
#
loop_
_entity_poly.entity_id
_entity_poly.type
_entity_poly.pdbx_seq_one_letter_code
_entity_poly.pdbx_strand_id
1 'polypeptide(L)' 'MINQQNQQKNQQILTIMEAGIEYGTEQVAEKIGLKGPRTRQLLDELVNKELLACIGITKRKRYIKPVD' A
#
# COMPACT_ATOMS: atom_id res chain seq x y z
N MET A 1 -20.78 -2.74 -7.90
CA MET A 1 -19.76 -3.82 -7.82
C MET A 1 -18.32 -3.26 -7.78
N ILE A 2 -18.02 -2.28 -6.91
CA ILE A 2 -16.69 -1.63 -6.87
C ILE A 2 -15.85 -2.08 -5.65
N ASN A 3 -16.46 -2.65 -4.60
CA ASN A 3 -15.76 -2.93 -3.34
C ASN A 3 -14.98 -4.25 -3.30
N GLN A 4 -15.34 -5.27 -4.09
CA GLN A 4 -14.76 -6.61 -3.92
C GLN A 4 -13.35 -6.75 -4.52
N GLN A 5 -13.07 -6.09 -5.65
CA GLN A 5 -11.73 -6.10 -6.26
C GLN A 5 -10.71 -5.30 -5.43
N ASN A 6 -11.12 -4.18 -4.83
CA ASN A 6 -10.22 -3.39 -3.98
C ASN A 6 -9.81 -4.18 -2.74
N GLN A 7 -10.72 -4.95 -2.16
CA GLN A 7 -10.42 -5.78 -0.99
C GLN A 7 -9.39 -6.87 -1.31
N GLN A 8 -9.50 -7.53 -2.47
CA GLN A 8 -8.49 -8.52 -2.91
C GLN A 8 -7.11 -7.88 -3.12
N LYS A 9 -7.06 -6.69 -3.71
CA LYS A 9 -5.79 -5.97 -3.93
C LYS A 9 -5.18 -5.45 -2.63
N ASN A 10 -6.00 -4.95 -1.70
CA ASN A 10 -5.56 -4.57 -0.37
C ASN A 10 -4.95 -5.76 0.38
N GLN A 11 -5.57 -6.95 0.29
CA GLN A 11 -5.00 -8.17 0.87
C GLN A 11 -3.66 -8.52 0.22
N GLN A 12 -3.55 -8.45 -1.11
CA GLN A 12 -2.28 -8.69 -1.82
C GLN A 12 -1.18 -7.73 -1.35
N ILE A 13 -1.49 -6.43 -1.22
CA ILE A 13 -0.54 -5.42 -0.70
C ILE A 13 -0.02 -5.83 0.69
N LEU A 14 -0.92 -6.20 1.60
CA LEU A 14 -0.56 -6.60 2.97
C LEU A 14 0.25 -7.90 3.05
N THR A 15 0.10 -8.78 2.06
CA THR A 15 0.88 -10.02 1.93
C THR A 15 2.29 -9.76 1.39
N ILE A 16 2.45 -8.83 0.43
CA ILE A 16 3.76 -8.53 -0.16
C ILE A 16 4.61 -7.56 0.66
N MET A 17 3.98 -6.74 1.50
CA MET A 17 4.68 -5.79 2.36
C MET A 17 5.11 -6.49 3.64
N GLU A 18 6.41 -6.69 3.77
CA GLU A 18 7.02 -7.20 4.98
C GLU A 18 6.93 -6.16 6.11
N ALA A 19 6.69 -6.64 7.34
CA ALA A 19 6.60 -5.77 8.50
C ALA A 19 7.96 -5.12 8.79
N GLY A 20 7.97 -3.82 9.09
CA GLY A 20 9.18 -3.06 9.34
C GLY A 20 9.96 -2.63 8.09
N ILE A 21 9.53 -3.02 6.88
CA ILE A 21 10.18 -2.64 5.63
C ILE A 21 9.41 -1.53 4.92
N GLU A 22 10.13 -0.51 4.47
CA GLU A 22 9.57 0.60 3.71
C GLU A 22 9.45 0.27 2.22
N TYR A 23 8.27 0.50 1.65
CA TYR A 23 8.02 0.37 0.21
C TYR A 23 7.58 1.70 -0.40
N GLY A 24 7.97 1.92 -1.65
CA GLY A 24 7.41 3.01 -2.46
C GLY A 24 6.17 2.57 -3.23
N THR A 25 5.34 3.52 -3.65
CA THR A 25 4.15 3.24 -4.47
C THR A 25 4.48 2.46 -5.74
N GLU A 26 5.53 2.85 -6.48
CA GLU A 26 5.90 2.16 -7.72
C GLU A 26 6.38 0.72 -7.49
N GLN A 27 7.12 0.47 -6.40
CA GLN A 27 7.54 -0.89 -6.03
C GLN A 27 6.35 -1.79 -5.71
N VAL A 28 5.37 -1.27 -4.95
CA VAL A 28 4.13 -2.02 -4.66
C VAL A 28 3.33 -2.23 -5.94
N ALA A 29 3.24 -1.21 -6.80
CA ALA A 29 2.49 -1.23 -8.05
C ALA A 29 3.01 -2.31 -9.01
N GLU A 30 4.32 -2.42 -9.16
CA GLU A 30 4.99 -3.45 -9.94
C GLU A 30 4.68 -4.86 -9.39
N LYS A 31 4.77 -5.04 -8.07
CA LYS A 31 4.50 -6.34 -7.42
C LYS A 31 3.05 -6.82 -7.54
N ILE A 32 2.07 -5.90 -7.50
CA ILE A 32 0.64 -6.25 -7.57
C ILE A 32 0.03 -6.11 -8.97
N GLY A 33 0.82 -5.69 -9.96
CA GLY A 33 0.40 -5.50 -11.34
C GLY A 33 -0.66 -4.39 -11.53
N LEU A 34 -0.52 -3.26 -10.82
CA LEU A 34 -1.40 -2.10 -10.95
C LEU A 34 -0.60 -0.84 -11.36
N LYS A 35 -1.30 0.19 -11.85
CA LYS A 35 -0.67 1.50 -12.13
C LYS A 35 -0.45 2.27 -10.83
N GLY A 36 0.65 3.02 -10.75
CA GLY A 36 1.01 3.87 -9.60
C GLY A 36 -0.13 4.67 -8.98
N PRO A 37 -0.95 5.43 -9.76
CA PRO A 37 -2.06 6.20 -9.19
C PRO A 37 -3.11 5.34 -8.49
N ARG A 38 -3.44 4.16 -9.03
CA ARG A 38 -4.42 3.25 -8.41
C ARG A 38 -3.84 2.58 -7.18
N THR A 39 -2.58 2.15 -7.24
CA THR A 39 -1.87 1.58 -6.09
C THR A 39 -1.78 2.58 -4.95
N ARG A 40 -1.50 3.87 -5.25
CA ARG A 40 -1.47 4.93 -4.23
C ARG A 40 -2.81 5.09 -3.53
N GLN A 41 -3.93 5.06 -4.25
CA GLN A 41 -5.26 5.12 -3.64
C GLN A 41 -5.48 3.97 -2.66
N LEU A 42 -5.10 2.74 -3.03
CA LEU A 42 -5.22 1.56 -2.16
C LEU A 42 -4.31 1.64 -0.94
N LEU A 43 -3.07 2.13 -1.11
CA LEU A 43 -2.14 2.37 0.00
C LEU A 43 -2.68 3.44 0.97
N ASP A 44 -3.21 4.55 0.45
CA ASP A 44 -3.81 5.60 1.28
C ASP A 44 -5.08 5.08 2.01
N GLU A 45 -5.89 4.21 1.38
CA GLU A 45 -6.99 3.50 2.06
C GLU A 45 -6.51 2.60 3.22
N LEU A 46 -5.39 1.88 3.03
CA LEU A 46 -4.80 1.04 4.07
C LEU A 46 -4.22 1.87 5.21
N VAL A 47 -3.65 3.03 4.91
CA VAL A 47 -3.19 4.00 5.93
C VAL A 47 -4.36 4.56 6.73
N ASN A 48 -5.47 4.93 6.07
CA ASN A 48 -6.68 5.40 6.76
C ASN A 48 -7.31 4.33 7.67
N LYS A 49 -7.00 3.05 7.43
CA LYS A 49 -7.42 1.92 8.27
C LYS A 49 -6.39 1.54 9.32
N GLU A 50 -5.31 2.31 9.45
CA GLU A 50 -4.21 2.06 10.39
C GLU A 50 -3.48 0.71 10.18
N LEU A 51 -3.65 0.10 9.00
CA LEU A 51 -2.98 -1.16 8.63
C LEU A 51 -1.58 -0.93 8.05
N LEU A 52 -1.32 0.29 7.58
CA LEU A 52 -0.03 0.76 7.12
C LEU A 52 0.24 2.14 7.71
N ALA A 53 1.51 2.51 7.86
CA ALA A 53 1.90 3.88 8.15
C ALA A 53 2.57 4.51 6.92
N CYS A 54 2.23 5.78 6.65
CA CYS A 54 2.89 6.58 5.63
C CYS A 54 4.09 7.29 6.27
N ILE A 55 5.30 6.94 5.84
CA ILE A 55 6.55 7.57 6.27
C ILE A 55 7.05 8.50 5.16
N GLY A 56 7.49 9.70 5.53
CA GLY A 56 8.13 10.64 4.61
C GLY A 56 7.24 11.77 4.11
N ILE A 57 7.90 12.86 3.71
CA ILE A 57 7.26 14.11 3.29
C ILE A 57 7.12 14.17 1.76
N THR A 58 5.86 14.41 1.34
CA THR A 58 5.39 14.74 -0.02
C THR A 58 5.92 13.88 -1.17
N LYS A 59 7.10 14.18 -1.72
CA LYS A 59 7.63 13.56 -2.95
C LYS A 59 8.23 12.17 -2.75
N ARG A 60 8.55 11.80 -1.51
CA ARG A 60 9.15 10.50 -1.18
C ARG A 60 8.32 9.75 -0.14
N LYS A 61 6.99 9.75 -0.32
CA LYS A 61 6.11 8.93 0.50
C LYS A 61 6.52 7.46 0.38
N ARG A 62 6.81 6.87 1.53
CA ARG A 62 7.03 5.46 1.75
C ARG A 62 5.92 4.94 2.63
N TYR A 63 5.63 3.65 2.48
CA TYR A 63 4.62 2.97 3.26
C TYR A 63 5.30 1.83 3.99
N ILE A 64 5.03 1.69 5.28
CA ILE A 64 5.52 0.62 6.12
C ILE A 64 4.33 -0.14 6.67
N LYS A 65 4.48 -1.46 6.78
CA LYS A 65 3.61 -2.24 7.64
C LYS A 65 4.21 -2.23 9.05
N PRO A 66 3.51 -1.70 10.06
CA PRO A 66 4.06 -1.65 11.41
C PRO A 66 4.42 -3.08 11.89
N VAL A 67 5.54 -3.18 12.61
CA VAL A 67 5.85 -4.37 13.41
C VAL A 67 5.06 -4.20 14.69
N ASP A 68 4.14 -5.13 14.96
CA ASP A 68 3.41 -5.19 16.24
C ASP A 68 4.41 -5.31 17.41
#